data_AF-A0A383D266-F1
#
_entry.id   AF-A0A383D266-F1
#
_cell.length_a   1.000
_cell.length_b   1.000
_cell.length_c   1.000
_cell.angle_alpha   90.00
_cell.angle_beta   90.00
_cell.angle_gamma   90.00
#
_symmetry.space_group_name_H-M   'P 1'
#
loop_
_entity.id
_entity.type
_entity.pdbx_description
1 polymer ?
#
loop_
_entity_poly.entity_id
_entity_poly.type
_entity_poly.pdbx_seq_one_letter_code
_entity_poly.pdbx_strand_id
1 'polypeptide(L)'
;MGKENWTRAEVDNKSIAAIRKSDIAWTEEQWVFDLISPYMFTANERAGWKYNIVATKDCQVTRYTKDGFYDWHIDGMGSHNELHNDGNTRKLSMSIILNSDYEGGDFEMRGLKDKVPRLKEGSIIVFPSFLEHRVTPVTEGIRYSLVTWFVGPPYV
;
A
#
# COMPACT_ATOMS: atom_id res chain seq x y z
N MET A 1 11.72 -7.83 13.27
CA MET A 1 11.19 -6.49 12.90
C MET A 1 10.74 -5.78 14.18
N GLY A 2 11.62 -5.37 15.10
CA GLY A 2 12.62 -4.32 14.99
C GLY A 2 12.16 -3.12 15.85
N LYS A 3 12.47 -3.11 17.15
CA LYS A 3 12.09 -2.04 18.09
C LYS A 3 12.79 -0.68 17.81
N GLU A 4 13.63 -0.59 16.78
CA GLU A 4 14.47 0.59 16.48
C GLU A 4 14.55 0.98 14.99
N ASN A 5 13.76 0.37 14.09
CA ASN A 5 13.84 0.61 12.63
C ASN A 5 12.67 1.44 12.06
N TRP A 6 12.01 2.25 12.90
CA TRP A 6 10.89 3.08 12.47
C TRP A 6 11.36 4.46 12.04
N THR A 7 11.08 4.83 10.80
CA THR A 7 11.24 6.20 10.30
C THR A 7 9.87 6.84 10.12
N ARG A 8 9.75 8.14 10.36
CA ARG A 8 8.51 8.85 10.05
C ARG A 8 8.33 8.83 8.54
N ALA A 9 7.15 8.41 8.07
CA ALA A 9 6.89 8.40 6.63
C ALA A 9 6.82 9.85 6.14
N GLU A 10 7.72 10.21 5.23
CA GLU A 10 7.69 11.48 4.50
C GLU A 10 7.24 11.22 3.07
N VAL A 11 6.50 12.17 2.51
CA VAL A 11 6.20 12.19 1.07
C VAL A 11 7.32 12.96 0.38
N ASP A 12 7.66 12.60 -0.85
CA ASP A 12 8.75 13.21 -1.64
C ASP A 12 8.36 14.64 -2.12
N ASN A 13 8.09 15.51 -1.16
CA ASN A 13 7.97 16.96 -1.23
C ASN A 13 7.79 17.46 0.22
N LYS A 14 8.79 18.15 0.77
CA LYS A 14 8.87 18.55 2.19
C LYS A 14 7.78 19.52 2.67
N SER A 15 6.82 19.91 1.82
CA SER A 15 5.68 20.76 2.17
C SER A 15 4.48 19.99 2.75
N ILE A 16 4.53 18.65 2.78
CA ILE A 16 3.33 17.82 2.95
C ILE A 16 3.28 17.05 4.29
N ALA A 17 3.52 17.74 5.41
CA ALA A 17 3.09 17.23 6.72
C ALA A 17 1.56 17.05 6.82
N ALA A 18 0.80 17.48 5.80
CA ALA A 18 -0.66 17.48 5.75
C ALA A 18 -1.31 16.21 5.19
N ILE A 19 -0.63 15.37 4.38
CA ILE A 19 -1.29 14.21 3.74
C ILE A 19 -1.03 12.89 4.45
N ARG A 20 -0.02 12.79 5.32
CA ARG A 20 0.31 11.52 5.99
C ARG A 20 0.85 11.74 7.40
N LYS A 21 0.36 10.92 8.33
CA LYS A 21 0.87 10.80 9.69
C LYS A 21 0.97 9.31 10.05
N SER A 22 2.16 8.75 9.86
CA SER A 22 2.47 7.36 10.19
C SER A 22 3.98 7.14 10.31
N ASP A 23 4.38 6.05 10.94
CA ASP A 23 5.75 5.56 10.91
C ASP A 23 5.87 4.35 9.98
N ILE A 24 7.04 4.13 9.38
CA ILE A 24 7.30 3.04 8.46
C ILE A 24 8.59 2.30 8.81
N ALA A 25 8.64 1.02 8.43
CA ALA A 25 9.83 0.20 8.39
C ALA A 25 9.80 -0.62 7.11
N TRP A 26 10.96 -0.89 6.51
CA TRP A 26 11.06 -1.68 5.28
C TRP A 26 11.55 -3.10 5.57
N THR A 27 11.16 -4.03 4.72
CA THR A 27 11.64 -5.41 4.74
C THR A 27 11.82 -5.96 3.33
N GLU A 28 12.93 -6.67 3.15
CA GLU A 28 13.34 -7.35 1.92
C GLU A 28 13.43 -8.88 2.14
N GLU A 29 12.76 -9.39 3.19
CA GLU A 29 12.81 -10.80 3.55
C GLU A 29 12.11 -11.66 2.48
N GLN A 30 12.85 -12.60 1.87
CA GLN A 30 12.34 -13.41 0.75
C GLN A 30 11.03 -14.14 1.06
N TRP A 31 10.91 -14.68 2.28
CA TRP A 31 9.71 -15.43 2.68
C TRP A 31 8.45 -14.55 2.67
N VAL A 32 8.56 -13.24 2.88
CA VAL A 32 7.44 -12.30 2.80
C VAL A 32 6.96 -12.19 1.36
N PHE A 33 7.89 -12.04 0.41
CA PHE A 33 7.55 -11.99 -1.01
C PHE A 33 6.94 -13.31 -1.48
N ASP A 34 7.49 -14.45 -1.06
CA ASP A 34 6.98 -15.78 -1.39
C ASP A 34 5.55 -15.99 -0.87
N LEU A 35 5.26 -15.46 0.33
CA LEU A 35 3.94 -15.52 0.95
C LEU A 35 2.90 -14.68 0.19
N ILE A 36 3.24 -13.45 -0.20
CA ILE A 36 2.25 -12.49 -0.73
C ILE A 36 2.06 -12.57 -2.25
N SER A 37 3.10 -12.96 -2.99
CA SER A 37 3.07 -12.97 -4.46
C SER A 37 1.93 -13.81 -5.07
N PRO A 38 1.59 -15.00 -4.56
CA PRO A 38 0.46 -15.78 -5.11
C PRO A 38 -0.88 -15.04 -5.08
N TYR A 39 -1.11 -14.20 -4.06
CA TYR A 39 -2.33 -13.39 -3.95
C TYR A 39 -2.36 -12.27 -4.99
N MET A 40 -1.21 -11.65 -5.27
CA MET A 40 -1.11 -10.66 -6.35
C MET A 40 -1.41 -11.29 -7.70
N PHE A 41 -0.75 -12.41 -8.06
CA PHE A 41 -0.97 -13.05 -9.35
C PHE A 41 -2.43 -13.52 -9.51
N THR A 42 -3.01 -14.05 -8.43
CA THR A 42 -4.43 -14.44 -8.41
C THR A 42 -5.35 -13.24 -8.66
N ALA A 43 -5.09 -12.10 -8.00
CA ALA A 43 -5.88 -10.89 -8.20
C ALA A 43 -5.72 -10.31 -9.61
N ASN A 44 -4.47 -10.23 -10.11
CA ASN A 44 -4.15 -9.73 -11.44
C ASN A 44 -4.87 -10.52 -12.55
N GLU A 45 -4.93 -11.85 -12.41
CA GLU A 45 -5.63 -12.72 -13.35
C GLU A 45 -7.15 -12.63 -13.20
N ARG A 46 -7.67 -12.81 -11.98
CA ARG A 46 -9.13 -12.91 -11.75
C ARG A 46 -9.87 -11.60 -11.94
N ALA A 47 -9.23 -10.47 -11.66
CA ALA A 47 -9.82 -9.15 -11.91
C ALA A 47 -9.75 -8.76 -13.41
N GLY A 48 -9.06 -9.54 -14.24
CA GLY A 48 -8.92 -9.28 -15.67
C GLY A 48 -7.95 -8.15 -16.02
N TRP A 49 -7.20 -7.60 -15.05
CA TRP A 49 -6.17 -6.59 -15.32
C TRP A 49 -5.07 -7.15 -16.20
N LYS A 50 -4.62 -8.38 -15.89
CA LYS A 50 -3.59 -9.12 -16.64
C LYS A 50 -2.38 -8.26 -16.98
N TYR A 51 -1.97 -7.39 -16.04
CA TYR A 51 -0.82 -6.52 -16.23
C TYR A 51 0.46 -7.34 -16.29
N ASN A 52 1.40 -6.90 -17.13
CA ASN A 52 2.74 -7.47 -17.17
C ASN A 52 3.53 -7.02 -15.94
N ILE A 53 3.58 -7.87 -14.91
CA ILE A 53 4.33 -7.63 -13.68
C ILE A 53 5.70 -8.30 -13.82
N VAL A 54 6.77 -7.53 -13.65
CA VAL A 54 8.15 -8.00 -13.82
C VAL A 54 8.96 -7.99 -12.53
N ALA A 55 8.54 -7.22 -11.52
CA ALA A 55 9.21 -7.16 -10.22
C ALA A 55 8.26 -6.66 -9.12
N THR A 56 8.70 -6.85 -7.88
CA THR A 56 8.04 -6.38 -6.66
C THR A 56 8.99 -5.43 -5.93
N LYS A 57 8.48 -4.32 -5.39
CA LYS A 57 9.24 -3.39 -4.55
C LYS A 57 9.24 -3.86 -3.09
N ASP A 58 10.21 -3.37 -2.32
CA ASP A 58 10.35 -3.70 -0.91
C ASP A 58 9.05 -3.53 -0.14
N CYS A 59 8.83 -4.38 0.85
CA CYS A 59 7.60 -4.33 1.62
C CYS A 59 7.72 -3.27 2.73
N GLN A 60 6.74 -2.37 2.79
CA GLN A 60 6.64 -1.33 3.80
C GLN A 60 5.68 -1.78 4.91
N VAL A 61 6.21 -2.01 6.11
CA VAL A 61 5.39 -2.09 7.32
C VAL A 61 5.07 -0.67 7.77
N THR A 62 3.79 -0.34 7.91
CA THR A 62 3.34 0.98 8.38
C THR A 62 2.65 0.86 9.74
N ARG A 63 3.01 1.77 10.65
CA ARG A 63 2.40 1.94 11.97
C ARG A 63 1.64 3.25 12.04
N TYR A 64 0.36 3.18 12.35
CA TYR A 64 -0.50 4.33 12.60
C TYR A 64 -0.86 4.35 14.09
N THR A 65 -0.45 5.41 14.78
CA THR A 65 -0.86 5.70 16.16
C THR A 65 -2.11 6.58 16.15
N LYS A 66 -2.59 7.01 17.33
CA LYS A 66 -3.75 7.90 17.45
C LYS A 66 -3.64 9.14 16.55
N ASP A 67 -4.73 9.42 15.84
CA ASP A 67 -4.89 10.42 14.78
C ASP A 67 -3.92 10.23 13.60
N GLY A 68 -3.30 9.06 13.45
CA GLY A 68 -2.48 8.69 12.30
C GLY A 68 -3.36 8.36 11.10
N PHE A 69 -2.97 8.83 9.93
CA PHE A 69 -3.76 8.71 8.69
C PHE A 69 -2.84 8.72 7.46
N TYR A 70 -3.42 8.40 6.31
CA TYR A 70 -2.84 8.73 5.01
C TYR A 70 -3.98 9.19 4.13
N ASP A 71 -4.07 10.48 3.85
CA ASP A 71 -5.17 11.07 3.10
C ASP A 71 -5.10 10.68 1.63
N TRP A 72 -6.09 11.10 0.86
CA TRP A 72 -6.28 10.71 -0.53
C TRP A 72 -5.03 10.90 -1.40
N HIS A 73 -4.59 9.80 -2.02
CA HIS A 73 -3.44 9.75 -2.91
C HIS A 73 -3.60 8.64 -3.95
N ILE A 74 -2.73 8.67 -4.95
CA ILE A 74 -2.49 7.57 -5.88
C ILE A 74 -1.06 7.07 -5.68
N ASP A 75 -0.83 5.78 -5.93
CA ASP A 75 0.50 5.19 -5.77
C ASP A 75 1.36 5.30 -7.03
N GLY A 76 0.72 5.41 -8.20
CA GLY A 76 1.38 5.64 -9.47
C GLY A 76 0.39 5.54 -10.63
N MET A 77 0.52 6.42 -11.62
CA MET A 77 -0.27 6.40 -12.84
C MET A 77 0.14 5.29 -13.81
N GLY A 78 1.30 4.67 -13.60
CA GLY A 78 1.81 3.63 -14.48
C GLY A 78 2.22 4.18 -15.85
N SER A 79 2.59 5.46 -15.91
CA SER A 79 2.84 6.22 -17.13
C SER A 79 4.32 6.24 -17.54
N HIS A 80 4.58 6.62 -18.80
CA HIS A 80 5.94 6.84 -19.31
C HIS A 80 6.70 7.98 -18.60
N ASN A 81 6.01 8.84 -17.84
CA ASN A 81 6.62 9.95 -17.10
C ASN A 81 7.00 9.57 -15.64
N GLU A 82 6.67 8.34 -15.21
CA GLU A 82 6.90 7.85 -13.84
C GLU A 82 7.80 6.60 -13.84
N LEU A 83 8.77 6.56 -14.77
CA LEU A 83 9.71 5.45 -14.84
C LEU A 83 10.66 5.50 -13.66
N HIS A 84 10.82 4.36 -12.99
CA HIS A 84 11.92 4.10 -12.08
C HIS A 84 13.21 3.84 -12.88
N ASN A 85 14.36 3.80 -12.19
CA ASN A 85 15.67 3.55 -12.81
C ASN A 85 15.75 2.23 -13.59
N ASP A 86 14.88 1.27 -13.30
CA ASP A 86 14.77 -0.02 -13.97
C ASP A 86 13.89 0.01 -15.23
N GLY A 87 13.39 1.18 -15.63
CA GLY A 87 12.52 1.36 -16.80
C GLY A 87 11.07 0.90 -16.58
N ASN A 88 10.69 0.55 -15.34
CA ASN A 88 9.35 0.12 -14.99
C ASN A 88 8.62 1.17 -14.15
N THR A 89 7.32 0.99 -14.00
CA THR A 89 6.44 1.84 -13.21
C THR A 89 5.45 0.99 -12.42
N ARG A 90 4.85 1.55 -11.37
CA ARG A 90 3.88 0.86 -10.51
C ARG A 90 2.62 0.52 -11.28
N LYS A 91 2.16 -0.73 -11.10
CA LYS A 91 0.97 -1.29 -11.76
C LYS A 91 -0.09 -1.66 -10.75
N LEU A 92 0.31 -2.48 -9.77
CA LEU A 92 -0.57 -2.93 -8.70
C LEU A 92 0.02 -2.54 -7.36
N SER A 93 -0.86 -2.17 -6.45
CA SER A 93 -0.58 -1.96 -5.04
C SER A 93 -1.26 -3.08 -4.26
N MET A 94 -0.61 -3.51 -3.18
CA MET A 94 -1.18 -4.44 -2.21
C MET A 94 -1.08 -3.86 -0.81
N SER A 95 -2.17 -3.98 -0.05
CA SER A 95 -2.23 -3.63 1.36
C SER A 95 -2.75 -4.81 2.17
N ILE A 96 -2.08 -5.13 3.27
CA ILE A 96 -2.41 -6.22 4.18
C ILE A 96 -2.61 -5.67 5.58
N ILE A 97 -3.73 -6.02 6.23
CA ILE A 97 -4.00 -5.63 7.62
C ILE A 97 -3.31 -6.61 8.56
N LEU A 98 -2.46 -6.12 9.47
CA LEU A 98 -1.60 -6.97 10.30
C LEU A 98 -2.09 -7.18 11.74
N ASN A 99 -3.10 -6.44 12.18
CA ASN A 99 -3.68 -6.59 13.51
C ASN A 99 -5.15 -6.16 13.54
N SER A 100 -5.83 -6.37 14.67
CA SER A 100 -7.24 -6.00 14.87
C SER A 100 -7.51 -5.10 16.09
N ASP A 101 -6.51 -4.88 16.95
CA ASP A 101 -6.63 -4.07 18.19
C ASP A 101 -6.57 -2.54 17.93
N TYR A 102 -7.48 -2.01 17.10
CA TYR A 102 -7.63 -0.57 16.83
C TYR A 102 -9.05 -0.20 16.36
N GLU A 103 -9.43 1.08 16.52
CA GLU A 103 -10.66 1.65 15.96
C GLU A 103 -10.37 2.80 15.00
N GLY A 104 -11.25 3.01 14.01
CA GLY A 104 -10.98 3.86 12.84
C GLY A 104 -9.93 3.22 11.92
N GLY A 105 -9.15 4.02 11.18
CA GLY A 105 -8.08 3.46 10.33
C GLY A 105 -8.58 2.70 9.10
N ASP A 106 -9.79 3.03 8.63
CA ASP A 106 -10.44 2.35 7.51
C ASP A 106 -9.70 2.65 6.20
N PHE A 107 -9.56 1.61 5.37
CA PHE A 107 -9.09 1.76 4.00
C PHE A 107 -10.26 2.16 3.10
N GLU A 108 -10.15 3.32 2.45
CA GLU A 108 -11.18 3.81 1.54
C GLU A 108 -10.61 4.00 0.14
N MET A 109 -11.44 3.75 -0.87
CA MET A 109 -11.10 3.99 -2.28
C MET A 109 -12.14 4.91 -2.90
N ARG A 110 -11.68 5.93 -3.64
CA ARG A 110 -12.55 6.98 -4.19
C ARG A 110 -13.57 6.37 -5.13
N GLY A 111 -14.84 6.77 -4.99
CA GLY A 111 -15.94 6.22 -5.80
C GLY A 111 -16.34 4.78 -5.45
N LEU A 112 -15.67 4.15 -4.48
CA LEU A 112 -15.91 2.77 -4.05
C LEU A 112 -16.07 2.65 -2.52
N LYS A 113 -16.23 3.76 -1.79
CA LYS A 113 -16.28 3.75 -0.32
C LYS A 113 -17.26 2.72 0.25
N ASP A 114 -18.48 2.67 -0.27
CA ASP A 114 -19.52 1.73 0.21
C ASP A 114 -19.31 0.30 -0.31
N LYS A 115 -18.32 0.08 -1.18
CA LYS A 115 -18.00 -1.20 -1.80
C LYS A 115 -16.71 -1.84 -1.25
N VAL A 116 -15.88 -1.08 -0.52
CA VAL A 116 -14.73 -1.65 0.18
C VAL A 116 -15.20 -2.13 1.54
N PRO A 117 -15.29 -3.45 1.79
CA PRO A 117 -15.71 -3.95 3.08
C PRO A 117 -14.67 -3.60 4.15
N ARG A 118 -15.09 -3.50 5.42
CA ARG A 118 -14.16 -3.36 6.55
C ARG A 118 -13.19 -4.53 6.53
N LEU A 119 -11.91 -4.21 6.35
CA LEU A 119 -10.84 -5.20 6.28
C LEU A 119 -10.51 -5.69 7.69
N LYS A 120 -10.53 -7.02 7.88
CA LYS A 120 -10.13 -7.66 9.14
C LYS A 120 -8.64 -7.98 9.12
N GLU A 121 -8.06 -8.29 10.27
CA GLU A 121 -6.71 -8.84 10.37
C GLU A 121 -6.51 -10.00 9.37
N GLY A 122 -5.38 -10.00 8.68
CA GLY A 122 -5.06 -10.95 7.62
C GLY A 122 -5.73 -10.67 6.27
N SER A 123 -6.61 -9.67 6.16
CA SER A 123 -7.19 -9.30 4.86
C SER A 123 -6.14 -8.71 3.94
N ILE A 124 -6.20 -9.11 2.67
CA ILE A 124 -5.35 -8.60 1.59
C ILE A 124 -6.25 -7.86 0.60
N ILE A 125 -5.89 -6.63 0.25
CA ILE A 125 -6.47 -5.90 -0.88
C ILE A 125 -5.38 -5.65 -1.92
N VAL A 126 -5.69 -6.00 -3.18
CA VAL A 126 -4.83 -5.71 -4.34
C VAL A 126 -5.63 -4.83 -5.28
N PHE A 127 -5.01 -3.79 -5.84
CA PHE A 127 -5.69 -2.82 -6.70
C PHE A 127 -4.73 -2.14 -7.67
N PRO A 128 -5.20 -1.64 -8.84
CA PRO A 128 -4.38 -0.83 -9.72
C PRO A 128 -3.87 0.43 -9.03
N SER A 129 -2.57 0.70 -9.14
CA SER A 129 -1.88 1.77 -8.39
C SER A 129 -2.39 3.18 -8.71
N PHE A 130 -3.10 3.37 -9.82
CA PHE A 130 -3.70 4.65 -10.20
C PHE A 130 -5.04 4.93 -9.50
N LEU A 131 -5.60 3.96 -8.76
CA LEU A 131 -6.83 4.16 -8.01
C LEU A 131 -6.55 5.01 -6.76
N GLU A 132 -7.30 6.11 -6.65
CA GLU A 132 -7.18 7.02 -5.53
C GLU A 132 -7.76 6.41 -4.26
N HIS A 133 -6.96 6.38 -3.19
CA HIS A 133 -7.31 5.71 -1.95
C HIS A 133 -6.71 6.42 -0.73
N ARG A 134 -7.16 6.03 0.45
CA ARG A 134 -6.71 6.60 1.74
C ARG A 134 -6.85 5.62 2.89
N VAL A 135 -6.24 5.98 4.02
CA VAL A 135 -6.47 5.41 5.34
C VAL A 135 -7.02 6.51 6.25
N THR A 136 -8.25 6.34 6.74
CA THR A 136 -8.87 7.31 7.65
C THR A 136 -8.11 7.37 8.98
N PRO A 137 -8.29 8.44 9.79
CA PRO A 137 -7.60 8.53 11.07
C PRO A 137 -7.89 7.34 12.00
N VAL A 138 -6.85 6.79 12.63
CA VAL A 138 -6.99 5.87 13.76
C VAL A 138 -7.47 6.65 14.98
N THR A 139 -8.56 6.20 15.58
CA THR A 139 -9.18 6.87 16.73
C THR A 139 -8.73 6.27 18.06
N GLU A 140 -8.48 4.96 18.10
CA GLU A 140 -7.99 4.22 19.27
C GLU A 140 -7.04 3.08 18.85
N GLY A 141 -6.12 2.70 19.73
CA GLY A 141 -5.16 1.62 19.48
C GLY A 141 -4.02 2.00 18.53
N ILE A 142 -3.40 0.98 17.95
CA ILE A 142 -2.32 1.11 16.96
C ILE A 142 -2.64 0.19 15.78
N ARG A 143 -2.72 0.74 14.57
CA ARG A 143 -2.93 -0.03 13.34
C ARG A 143 -1.60 -0.34 12.66
N TYR A 144 -1.42 -1.59 12.26
CA TYR A 144 -0.30 -2.04 11.44
C TYR A 144 -0.79 -2.54 10.07
N SER A 145 -0.05 -2.19 9.02
CA SER A 145 -0.27 -2.75 7.68
C SER A 145 1.04 -3.06 6.97
N LEU A 146 1.04 -4.09 6.11
CA LEU A 146 2.11 -4.32 5.14
C LEU A 146 1.65 -3.82 3.77
N VAL A 147 2.46 -2.99 3.13
CA VAL A 147 2.19 -2.44 1.79
C VAL A 147 3.32 -2.82 0.85
N THR A 148 3.01 -3.22 -0.37
CA THR A 148 4.01 -3.43 -1.43
C THR A 148 3.44 -3.01 -2.79
N TRP A 149 4.34 -2.75 -3.73
CA TRP A 149 4.00 -2.35 -5.09
C TRP A 149 4.64 -3.30 -6.10
N PHE A 150 3.87 -3.65 -7.12
CA PHE A 150 4.29 -4.50 -8.21
C PHE A 150 4.47 -3.65 -9.46
N VAL A 151 5.61 -3.82 -10.13
CA VAL A 151 6.01 -2.95 -11.24
C VAL A 151 6.08 -3.70 -12.57
N GLY A 152 5.94 -2.95 -13.65
CA GLY A 152 5.99 -3.43 -15.02
C GLY A 152 6.24 -2.30 -16.02
N PRO A 153 6.35 -2.62 -17.33
CA PRO A 153 6.49 -1.61 -18.38
C PRO A 153 5.33 -0.60 -18.35
N PRO A 154 5.53 0.69 -18.68
CA PRO A 154 4.48 1.70 -18.69
C PRO A 154 3.26 1.29 -19.56
N TYR A 155 2.09 1.85 -19.26
CA TYR A 155 0.88 1.59 -20.05
C TYR A 155 1.05 2.14 -21.47
N VAL A 156 0.49 1.41 -22.44
CA VAL A 156 0.48 1.75 -23.87
C VAL A 156 -0.92 2.10 -24.35
#